data_AF-A0A257JD62-F1
#
_entry.id   AF-A0A257JD62-F1
#
_cell.length_a   1.000
_cell.length_b   1.000
_cell.length_c   1.000
_cell.angle_alpha   90.00
_cell.angle_beta   90.00
_cell.angle_gamma   90.00
#
_symmetry.space_group_name_H-M   'P 1'
#
loop_
_entity.id
_entity.type
_entity.pdbx_description
1 polymer ?
#
loop_
_entity_poly.entity_id
_entity_poly.type
_entity_poly.pdbx_seq_one_letter_code
_entity_poly.pdbx_strand_id
1 'polypeptide(L)'
;MDKLLIRGGRRLNGSVPIAGAKNAALPELCAALLVEGITTLHNVPQLQDVSTMLKLLRNMGVVAERSVDQPHVVTLDASRIAAP
;
A
#
# COMPACT_ATOMS: atom_id res chain seq x y z
N MET A 1 -15.76 9.39 -15.24
CA MET A 1 -15.92 7.99 -15.68
C MET A 1 -14.74 7.69 -16.58
N ASP A 2 -13.72 7.08 -16.01
CA ASP A 2 -12.51 6.76 -16.75
C ASP A 2 -12.79 5.61 -17.72
N LYS A 3 -12.12 5.62 -18.88
CA LYS A 3 -12.33 4.63 -19.94
C LYS A 3 -10.99 4.15 -20.46
N LEU A 4 -10.89 2.86 -20.71
CA LEU A 4 -9.78 2.25 -21.44
C LEU A 4 -10.25 1.90 -22.85
N LEU A 5 -9.62 2.49 -23.87
CA LEU A 5 -9.83 2.09 -25.27
C LEU A 5 -8.69 1.16 -25.69
N ILE A 6 -9.00 -0.12 -25.84
CA ILE A 6 -8.01 -1.14 -26.20
C ILE A 6 -8.12 -1.45 -27.69
N ARG A 7 -7.01 -1.39 -28.42
CA ARG A 7 -6.91 -1.82 -29.83
C ARG A 7 -6.25 -3.21 -29.89
N GLY A 8 -7.01 -4.20 -30.35
CA GLY A 8 -6.53 -5.57 -30.50
C GLY A 8 -5.57 -5.78 -31.68
N GLY A 9 -5.25 -7.04 -31.97
CA GLY A 9 -4.48 -7.45 -33.16
C GLY A 9 -2.96 -7.60 -32.95
N ARG A 10 -2.44 -7.39 -31.74
CA ARG A 10 -1.02 -7.56 -31.40
C ARG A 10 -0.84 -8.61 -30.30
N ARG A 11 -0.01 -9.62 -30.55
CA ARG A 11 0.42 -10.56 -29.50
C ARG A 11 1.38 -9.85 -28.54
N LEU A 12 1.19 -10.03 -27.23
CA LEU A 12 2.12 -9.55 -26.22
C LEU A 12 3.36 -10.45 -26.18
N ASN A 13 4.54 -9.85 -26.06
CA ASN A 13 5.81 -10.55 -25.86
C ASN A 13 6.69 -9.72 -24.91
N GLY A 14 7.25 -10.36 -23.89
CA GLY A 14 8.07 -9.71 -22.87
C GLY A 14 7.72 -10.17 -21.47
N SER A 15 8.28 -9.47 -20.48
CA SER A 15 8.00 -9.68 -19.06
C SER A 15 7.83 -8.34 -18.38
N VAL A 16 7.04 -8.31 -17.31
CA VAL A 16 6.85 -7.12 -16.47
C VAL A 16 6.93 -7.54 -15.01
N PRO A 17 7.54 -6.73 -14.13
CA PRO A 17 7.47 -6.97 -12.71
C PRO A 17 6.04 -6.75 -12.22
N ILE A 18 5.62 -7.54 -11.23
CA ILE A 18 4.33 -7.41 -10.56
C ILE A 18 4.53 -6.86 -9.16
N ALA A 19 3.60 -5.99 -8.76
CA ALA A 19 3.54 -5.49 -7.39
C ALA A 19 3.11 -6.59 -6.41
N GLY A 20 3.31 -6.36 -5.11
CA GLY A 20 2.84 -7.24 -4.06
C GLY A 20 1.33 -7.47 -4.06
N ALA A 21 0.91 -8.55 -3.40
CA ALA A 21 -0.50 -8.94 -3.37
C ALA A 21 -1.31 -8.02 -2.46
N LYS A 22 -2.44 -7.50 -2.97
CA LYS A 22 -3.38 -6.69 -2.18
C LYS A 22 -3.79 -7.37 -0.87
N ASN A 23 -4.12 -8.65 -0.94
CA ASN A 23 -4.65 -9.41 0.18
C ASN A 23 -3.58 -9.80 1.21
N ALA A 24 -2.30 -9.62 0.89
CA ALA A 24 -1.21 -9.67 1.87
C ALA A 24 -0.96 -8.27 2.47
N ALA A 25 -0.89 -7.25 1.61
CA ALA A 25 -0.59 -5.88 2.03
C ALA A 25 -1.64 -5.29 2.98
N LEU A 26 -2.94 -5.52 2.75
CA LEU A 26 -3.99 -4.96 3.62
C LEU A 26 -3.91 -5.45 5.08
N PRO A 27 -3.84 -6.76 5.37
CA PRO A 27 -3.66 -7.22 6.75
C PRO A 27 -2.29 -6.85 7.34
N GLU A 28 -1.22 -6.82 6.55
CA GLU A 28 0.10 -6.36 7.01
C GLU A 28 0.08 -4.89 7.45
N LEU A 29 -0.61 -4.02 6.71
CA LEU A 29 -0.82 -2.62 7.10
C LEU A 29 -1.56 -2.49 8.44
N CYS A 30 -2.53 -3.37 8.70
CA CYS A 30 -3.21 -3.41 9.99
C CYS A 30 -2.33 -4.01 11.09
N ALA A 31 -1.53 -5.04 10.79
CA ALA A 31 -0.64 -5.67 11.74
C ALA A 31 0.45 -4.71 12.26
N ALA A 32 0.80 -3.68 11.50
CA ALA A 32 1.69 -2.61 11.95
C ALA A 32 1.17 -1.88 13.21
N LEU A 33 -0.13 -1.93 13.50
CA LEU A 33 -0.72 -1.40 14.74
C LEU A 33 -0.26 -2.16 16.00
N LEU A 34 0.22 -3.39 15.85
CA LEU A 34 0.66 -4.25 16.95
C LEU A 34 2.15 -4.06 17.29
N VAL A 35 2.87 -3.24 16.52
CA VAL A 35 4.30 -3.01 16.69
C VAL A 35 4.51 -1.70 17.47
N GLU A 36 5.24 -1.77 18.58
CA GLU A 36 5.70 -0.58 19.30
C GLU A 36 6.82 0.11 18.49
N GLY A 37 6.43 0.97 17.55
CA GLY A 37 7.34 1.80 16.76
C GLY A 37 7.05 1.81 15.26
N ILE A 38 8.12 1.80 14.48
CA ILE A 38 8.08 1.98 13.02
C ILE A 38 8.10 0.63 12.31
N THR A 39 7.15 0.42 11.41
CA THR A 39 7.11 -0.68 10.46
C THR A 39 7.30 -0.15 9.04
N THR A 40 8.21 -0.76 8.27
CA THR A 40 8.39 -0.47 6.85
C THR A 40 8.00 -1.68 6.01
N LEU A 41 7.00 -1.50 5.15
CA LEU A 41 6.54 -2.51 4.19
C LEU A 41 7.08 -2.17 2.81
N HIS A 42 7.70 -3.17 2.18
CA HIS A 42 8.19 -3.09 0.80
C HIS A 42 7.23 -3.80 -0.16
N ASN A 43 7.32 -3.45 -1.44
CA ASN A 43 6.51 -4.02 -2.52
C ASN A 43 4.98 -3.84 -2.33
N VAL A 44 4.55 -2.78 -1.65
CA VAL A 44 3.14 -2.48 -1.41
C VAL A 44 2.46 -1.96 -2.69
N PRO A 45 1.40 -2.62 -3.19
CA PRO A 45 0.77 -2.21 -4.44
C PRO A 45 0.09 -0.83 -4.32
N GLN A 46 0.00 -0.13 -5.45
CA GLN A 46 -0.64 1.18 -5.57
C GLN A 46 -2.08 1.01 -6.02
N LEU A 47 -2.95 0.61 -5.08
CA LEU A 47 -4.36 0.35 -5.33
C LEU A 47 -5.22 1.27 -4.48
N GLN A 48 -6.45 1.51 -4.93
CA GLN A 48 -7.40 2.35 -4.21
C GLN A 48 -7.68 1.82 -2.79
N ASP A 49 -7.82 0.50 -2.63
CA ASP A 49 -8.03 -0.14 -1.32
C ASP A 49 -6.88 0.17 -0.36
N VAL A 50 -5.63 0.14 -0.84
CA VAL A 50 -4.44 0.47 -0.03
C VAL A 50 -4.43 1.96 0.33
N SER A 51 -4.73 2.84 -0.63
CA SER A 51 -4.83 4.28 -0.38
C SER A 51 -5.91 4.61 0.66
N THR A 52 -7.04 3.90 0.62
CA THR A 52 -8.12 4.02 1.60
C THR A 52 -7.68 3.52 2.98
N MET A 53 -6.99 2.38 3.05
CA MET A 53 -6.46 1.85 4.31
C MET A 53 -5.45 2.81 4.94
N LEU A 54 -4.52 3.39 4.17
CA LEU A 54 -3.56 4.38 4.67
C LEU A 54 -4.26 5.64 5.20
N LYS A 55 -5.34 6.09 4.54
CA LYS A 55 -6.16 7.20 5.05
C LYS A 55 -6.83 6.83 6.38
N LEU A 56 -7.38 5.63 6.50
CA LEU A 56 -7.99 5.15 7.74
C LEU A 56 -6.97 5.10 8.88
N LEU A 57 -5.80 4.51 8.66
CA LEU A 57 -4.74 4.43 9.67
C LEU A 57 -4.28 5.82 10.12
N ARG A 58 -4.15 6.79 9.19
CA ARG A 58 -3.88 8.19 9.55
C ARG A 58 -4.97 8.80 10.42
N ASN A 59 -6.24 8.52 10.13
CA ASN A 59 -7.35 9.00 10.96
C ASN A 59 -7.36 8.39 12.36
N MET A 60 -6.75 7.21 12.55
CA MET A 60 -6.55 6.58 13.86
C MET A 60 -5.32 7.13 14.62
N GLY A 61 -4.55 8.05 14.02
CA GLY A 61 -3.36 8.64 14.64
C GLY A 61 -2.03 7.99 14.25
N VAL A 62 -2.04 6.99 13.36
CA VAL A 62 -0.81 6.41 12.79
C VAL A 62 -0.16 7.39 11.83
N VAL A 63 1.15 7.59 11.91
CA VAL A 63 1.88 8.26 10.82
C VAL A 63 2.11 7.22 9.73
N ALA A 64 1.25 7.22 8.70
CA ALA A 64 1.33 6.28 7.57
C ALA A 64 1.68 7.01 6.27
N GLU A 65 2.92 6.85 5.82
CA GLU A 65 3.52 7.55 4.68
C GLU A 65 3.96 6.57 3.59
N ARG A 66 3.68 6.93 2.33
CA ARG A 66 4.23 6.24 1.16
C ARG A 66 5.41 7.06 0.66
N SER A 67 6.55 6.41 0.41
CA SER A 67 7.75 7.10 -0.07
C SER A 67 7.48 7.74 -1.44
N VAL A 68 7.97 8.98 -1.60
CA VAL A 68 7.91 9.73 -2.87
C VAL A 68 8.87 9.13 -3.90
N ASP A 69 10.08 8.77 -3.46
CA ASP A 69 11.13 8.22 -4.33
C ASP A 69 10.93 6.73 -4.64
N GLN A 70 10.32 5.99 -3.69
CA GLN A 70 10.05 4.56 -3.82
C GLN A 70 8.58 4.27 -3.57
N PRO A 71 7.70 4.49 -4.56
CA PRO A 71 6.25 4.40 -4.36
C PRO A 71 5.73 3.05 -3.87
N HIS A 72 6.51 1.98 -3.92
CA HIS A 72 6.16 0.65 -3.41
C HIS A 72 6.57 0.44 -1.94
N VAL A 73 7.12 1.46 -1.28
CA VAL A 73 7.53 1.44 0.13
C VAL A 73 6.56 2.29 0.95
N VAL A 74 6.07 1.72 2.05
CA VAL A 74 5.20 2.39 3.02
C VAL A 74 5.82 2.27 4.40
N THR A 75 5.90 3.39 5.11
CA THR A 75 6.32 3.47 6.51
C THR A 75 5.13 3.80 7.39
N LEU A 76 4.98 3.07 8.49
CA LEU A 76 3.92 3.24 9.48
C LEU A 76 4.55 3.41 10.86
N ASP A 77 4.20 4.47 11.57
CA ASP A 77 4.55 4.67 12.98
C ASP A 77 3.29 4.64 13.83
N ALA A 78 3.16 3.57 14.62
CA ALA A 78 2.05 3.30 15.53
C ALA A 78 2.38 3.68 16.99
N SER A 79 3.51 4.33 17.27
CA SER A 79 3.93 4.67 18.64
C SER A 79 3.02 5.66 19.38
N ARG A 80 2.19 6.41 18.64
CA ARG A 80 1.34 7.50 19.17
C ARG A 80 -0.11 7.11 19.42
N ILE A 81 -0.48 5.89 19.08
CA ILE A 81 -1.82 5.39 19.36
C ILE A 81 -1.79 4.89 20.80
N ALA A 82 -2.71 5.38 21.64
CA ALA A 82 -2.90 4.76 22.96
C ALA A 82 -3.21 3.27 22.74
N ALA A 83 -2.66 2.41 23.60
CA ALA A 83 -2.86 0.96 23.50
C ALA A 83 -4.35 0.65 23.29
N PRO A 84 -4.70 -0.28 22.37
CA PRO A 84 -6.09 -0.63 22.10
C PRO A 84 -6.83 -1.12 23.35
#